data_AF-A0A2D8JDE2-F1
#
_entry.id   AF-A0A2D8JDE2-F1
#
_cell.length_a   1.000
_cell.length_b   1.000
_cell.length_c   1.000
_cell.angle_alpha   90.00
_cell.angle_beta   90.00
_cell.angle_gamma   90.00
#
_symmetry.space_group_name_H-M   'P 1'
#
loop_
_entity.id
_entity.type
_entity.pdbx_description
1 polymer ?
#
loop_
_entity_poly.entity_id
_entity_poly.type
_entity_poly.pdbx_seq_one_letter_code
_entity_poly.pdbx_strand_id
1 'polypeptide(L)'
;MHASDVTPEIAAHANELYWGSDRSVNHIAEELDLSKGALYTALTVLSSGRSCPLCGDEVGWPNRTARDQDKLHCESCGWSGSTSQTESYESVGRFSEPRHDKDDDLEVASDEHPLSPPDEFEALGFTRIAGGALLGAAVGLALVLWVRRR
;
A
#
# COMPACT_ATOMS: atom_id res chain seq x y z
N MET A 1 30.28 -2.28 -4.49
CA MET A 1 29.52 -2.02 -3.25
C MET A 1 28.58 -3.18 -2.88
N HIS A 2 28.27 -3.37 -1.60
CA HIS A 2 27.33 -4.40 -1.10
C HIS A 2 25.92 -3.83 -0.94
N ALA A 3 24.91 -4.70 -0.79
CA ALA A 3 23.50 -4.27 -0.68
C ALA A 3 23.24 -3.28 0.46
N SER A 4 24.02 -3.35 1.54
CA SER A 4 23.95 -2.44 2.68
C SER A 4 24.35 -0.99 2.37
N ASP A 5 25.01 -0.75 1.23
CA ASP A 5 25.52 0.56 0.82
C ASP A 5 24.58 1.29 -0.16
N VAL A 6 23.45 0.68 -0.53
CA VAL A 6 22.49 1.27 -1.48
C VAL A 6 21.70 2.37 -0.79
N THR A 7 21.94 3.62 -1.17
CA THR A 7 21.13 4.75 -0.70
C THR A 7 19.80 4.85 -1.47
N PRO A 8 18.79 5.56 -0.93
CA PRO A 8 17.53 5.80 -1.65
C PRO A 8 17.72 6.47 -3.02
N GLU A 9 18.69 7.36 -3.16
CA GLU A 9 18.98 8.01 -4.44
C GLU A 9 19.56 7.03 -5.46
N ILE A 10 20.48 6.15 -5.03
CA ILE A 10 21.03 5.09 -5.87
C ILE A 10 19.93 4.10 -6.26
N ALA A 11 19.05 3.74 -5.33
CA ALA A 11 17.91 2.86 -5.63
C ALA A 11 16.94 3.50 -6.64
N ALA A 12 16.61 4.78 -6.49
CA ALA A 12 15.76 5.49 -7.44
C ALA A 12 16.39 5.52 -8.84
N HIS A 13 17.68 5.88 -8.93
CA HIS A 13 18.42 5.89 -10.19
C HIS A 13 18.50 4.50 -10.82
N ALA A 14 18.75 3.46 -10.03
CA ALA A 14 18.75 2.07 -10.48
C ALA A 14 17.40 1.66 -11.08
N ASN A 15 16.29 2.04 -10.45
CA ASN A 15 14.94 1.78 -10.95
C ASN A 15 14.66 2.55 -12.24
N GLU A 16 15.10 3.80 -12.37
CA GLU A 16 14.97 4.57 -13.61
C GLU A 16 15.70 3.91 -14.78
N LEU A 17 16.99 3.59 -14.60
CA LEU A 17 17.79 2.92 -15.63
C LEU A 17 17.24 1.53 -15.96
N TYR A 18 16.81 0.79 -14.94
CA TYR A 18 16.24 -0.53 -15.13
C TYR A 18 14.90 -0.44 -15.85
N TRP A 19 13.93 0.35 -15.45
CA TRP A 19 12.63 0.33 -16.12
C TRP A 19 12.58 1.13 -17.42
N GLY A 20 13.42 2.17 -17.55
CA GLY A 20 13.41 3.13 -18.66
C GLY A 20 14.32 2.80 -19.84
N SER A 21 15.08 1.70 -19.82
CA SER A 21 15.98 1.35 -20.92
C SER A 21 16.05 -0.15 -21.21
N ASP A 22 16.59 -0.52 -22.37
CA ASP A 22 16.90 -1.91 -22.73
C ASP A 22 18.33 -2.33 -22.34
N ARG A 23 19.05 -1.48 -21.60
CA ARG A 23 20.44 -1.74 -21.17
C ARG A 23 20.51 -3.01 -20.34
N SER A 24 21.57 -3.79 -20.50
CA SER A 24 21.73 -5.03 -19.71
C SER A 24 21.91 -4.73 -18.22
N VAL A 25 21.44 -5.65 -17.37
CA VAL A 25 21.59 -5.54 -15.90
C VAL A 25 23.05 -5.41 -15.49
N ASN A 26 23.96 -6.12 -16.17
CA ASN A 26 25.39 -6.04 -15.87
C ASN A 26 25.92 -4.62 -16.13
N HIS A 27 25.52 -4.03 -17.25
CA HIS A 27 25.97 -2.69 -17.62
C HIS A 27 25.42 -1.60 -16.68
N ILE A 28 24.18 -1.74 -16.21
CA ILE A 28 23.61 -0.85 -15.18
C ILE A 28 24.35 -1.02 -13.85
N ALA A 29 24.63 -2.26 -13.45
CA ALA A 29 25.36 -2.55 -12.22
C ALA A 29 26.78 -1.95 -12.25
N GLU A 30 27.47 -2.08 -13.39
CA GLU A 30 28.79 -1.47 -13.62
C GLU A 30 28.75 0.06 -13.55
N GLU A 31 27.76 0.70 -14.18
CA GLU A 31 27.63 2.17 -14.14
C GLU A 31 27.41 2.71 -12.73
N LEU A 32 26.66 1.97 -11.91
CA LEU A 32 26.34 2.38 -10.54
C LEU A 32 27.34 1.86 -9.49
N ASP A 33 28.42 1.20 -9.91
CA ASP A 33 29.40 0.52 -9.03
C ASP A 33 28.75 -0.46 -8.02
N LEU A 34 27.66 -1.09 -8.44
CA LEU A 34 26.91 -2.06 -7.67
C LEU A 34 27.28 -3.48 -8.08
N SER A 35 27.28 -4.40 -7.11
CA SER A 35 27.17 -5.81 -7.47
C SER A 35 25.79 -6.08 -8.09
N LYS A 36 25.69 -7.06 -8.98
CA LYS A 36 24.41 -7.49 -9.57
C LYS A 36 23.37 -7.86 -8.51
N GLY A 37 23.81 -8.49 -7.41
CA GLY A 37 22.94 -8.81 -6.27
C GLY A 37 22.42 -7.54 -5.58
N ALA A 38 23.29 -6.57 -5.29
CA ALA A 38 22.90 -5.30 -4.71
C ALA A 38 21.92 -4.53 -5.62
N LEU A 39 22.14 -4.55 -6.94
CA LEU A 39 21.22 -3.97 -7.90
C LEU A 39 19.83 -4.61 -7.81
N TYR A 40 19.73 -5.94 -7.84
CA TYR A 40 18.41 -6.60 -7.72
C TYR A 40 17.72 -6.34 -6.38
N THR A 41 18.47 -6.23 -5.29
CA THR A 41 17.91 -5.84 -3.99
C THR A 41 17.37 -4.41 -3.99
N ALA A 42 17.96 -3.51 -4.80
CA ALA A 42 17.55 -2.12 -4.92
C ALA A 42 16.32 -1.92 -5.83
N LEU A 43 16.04 -2.87 -6.73
CA LEU A 43 14.93 -2.77 -7.67
C LEU A 43 13.59 -2.96 -6.95
N THR A 44 12.64 -2.12 -7.33
CA THR A 44 11.24 -2.18 -6.92
C THR A 44 10.38 -2.66 -8.08
N VAL A 45 9.26 -3.31 -7.75
CA VAL A 45 8.25 -3.74 -8.72
C VAL A 45 7.72 -2.53 -9.48
N LEU A 46 7.61 -2.64 -10.80
CA LEU A 46 6.97 -1.60 -11.60
C LEU A 46 5.46 -1.67 -11.40
N SER A 47 4.88 -0.63 -10.79
CA SER A 47 3.43 -0.48 -10.67
C SER A 47 2.76 -0.50 -12.05
N SER A 48 1.61 -1.15 -12.12
CA SER A 48 0.80 -1.20 -13.35
C SER A 48 -0.40 -0.26 -13.34
N GLY A 49 -0.70 0.38 -12.20
CA GLY A 49 -1.94 1.14 -12.03
C GLY A 49 -3.19 0.26 -12.12
N ARG A 50 -3.08 -1.04 -11.79
CA ARG A 50 -4.16 -2.03 -11.83
C ARG A 50 -4.40 -2.69 -10.49
N SER A 51 -5.66 -3.02 -10.22
CA SER A 51 -6.09 -3.69 -8.99
C SER A 51 -6.03 -5.21 -9.11
N CYS A 52 -5.58 -5.87 -8.05
CA CYS A 52 -5.63 -7.31 -7.92
C CYS A 52 -7.09 -7.79 -7.84
N PRO A 53 -7.53 -8.76 -8.66
CA PRO A 53 -8.91 -9.25 -8.61
C PRO A 53 -9.23 -10.06 -7.35
N LEU A 54 -8.22 -10.45 -6.56
CA LEU A 54 -8.42 -11.23 -5.33
C LEU A 54 -8.44 -10.38 -4.06
N CYS A 55 -7.53 -9.42 -3.93
CA CYS A 55 -7.39 -8.62 -2.70
C CYS A 55 -7.59 -7.12 -2.89
N GLY A 56 -7.72 -6.63 -4.13
CA GLY A 56 -7.90 -5.21 -4.43
C GLY A 56 -6.61 -4.37 -4.40
N ASP A 57 -5.50 -4.89 -3.86
CA ASP A 57 -4.22 -4.16 -3.85
C ASP A 57 -3.66 -3.94 -5.25
N GLU A 58 -2.77 -2.96 -5.39
CA GLU A 58 -2.12 -2.71 -6.66
C GLU A 58 -1.23 -3.89 -7.08
N VAL A 59 -1.30 -4.25 -8.36
CA VAL A 59 -0.41 -5.26 -8.96
C VAL A 59 0.64 -4.59 -9.85
N GLY A 60 1.75 -5.27 -10.05
CA GLY A 60 2.84 -4.76 -10.86
C GLY A 60 3.64 -5.84 -11.56
N TRP A 61 4.61 -5.41 -12.36
CA TRP A 61 5.54 -6.31 -13.04
C TRP A 61 6.82 -6.49 -12.21
N PRO A 62 7.16 -7.73 -11.79
CA PRO A 62 8.31 -7.96 -10.93
C PRO A 62 9.67 -7.84 -11.64
N ASN A 63 9.69 -7.88 -12.97
CA ASN A 63 10.88 -7.70 -13.80
C ASN A 63 10.48 -7.35 -15.24
N ARG A 64 11.44 -6.93 -16.06
CA ARG A 64 11.22 -6.57 -17.47
C ARG A 64 10.60 -7.71 -18.29
N THR A 65 11.08 -8.95 -18.12
CA THR A 65 10.51 -10.09 -18.85
C THR A 65 9.03 -10.28 -18.55
N ALA A 66 8.62 -10.10 -17.29
CA ALA A 66 7.22 -10.15 -16.91
C ALA A 66 6.42 -9.00 -17.53
N ARG A 67 6.98 -7.78 -17.60
CA ARG A 67 6.38 -6.65 -18.32
C ARG A 67 6.17 -6.96 -19.80
N ASP A 68 7.20 -7.47 -20.47
CA ASP A 68 7.18 -7.76 -21.90
C ASP A 68 6.21 -8.90 -22.25
N GLN A 69 5.92 -9.78 -21.29
CA GLN A 69 4.96 -10.88 -21.40
C GLN A 69 3.56 -10.53 -20.89
N ASP A 70 3.31 -9.28 -20.48
CA ASP A 70 2.09 -8.84 -19.79
C ASP A 70 1.69 -9.74 -18.60
N LYS A 71 2.67 -10.06 -17.75
CA LYS A 71 2.50 -10.91 -16.57
C LYS A 71 2.63 -10.11 -15.27
N LEU A 72 1.49 -9.78 -14.69
CA LEU A 72 1.36 -9.09 -13.42
C LEU A 72 1.51 -10.06 -12.24
N HIS A 73 1.92 -9.49 -11.10
CA HIS A 73 1.99 -10.16 -9.81
C HIS A 73 1.46 -9.25 -8.69
N CYS A 74 0.73 -9.84 -7.75
CA CYS A 74 0.29 -9.20 -6.51
C CYS A 74 1.20 -9.63 -5.35
N GLU A 75 1.91 -8.69 -4.73
CA GLU A 75 2.78 -8.99 -3.59
C GLU A 75 2.00 -9.40 -2.32
N SER A 76 0.76 -8.94 -2.18
CA SER A 76 -0.05 -9.18 -0.97
C SER A 76 -0.63 -10.59 -0.91
N CYS A 77 -1.16 -11.11 -2.02
CA CYS A 77 -1.86 -12.41 -2.04
C CYS A 77 -1.27 -13.43 -3.02
N GLY A 78 -0.23 -13.06 -3.78
CA GLY A 78 0.47 -13.94 -4.70
C GLY A 78 -0.24 -14.21 -6.02
N TRP A 79 -1.36 -13.53 -6.32
CA TRP A 79 -2.03 -13.63 -7.60
C TRP A 79 -1.08 -13.32 -8.77
N SER A 80 -1.26 -14.00 -9.90
CA SER A 80 -0.57 -13.68 -11.14
C SER A 80 -1.49 -13.87 -12.34
N GLY A 81 -1.43 -12.92 -13.27
CA GLY A 81 -2.27 -12.88 -14.46
C GLY A 81 -1.81 -11.77 -15.40
N SER A 82 -2.71 -11.27 -16.23
CA SER A 82 -2.42 -10.24 -17.24
C SER A 82 -3.29 -9.00 -17.04
N THR A 83 -2.98 -7.90 -17.72
CA THR A 83 -3.76 -6.66 -17.60
C THR A 83 -5.24 -6.86 -17.94
N SER A 84 -5.56 -7.75 -18.87
CA SER A 84 -6.94 -8.10 -19.26
C SER A 84 -7.81 -8.71 -18.15
N GLN A 85 -7.20 -9.20 -17.08
CA GLN A 85 -7.88 -9.81 -15.93
C GLN A 85 -7.95 -8.85 -14.73
N THR A 86 -7.59 -7.59 -14.93
CA THR A 86 -7.51 -6.56 -13.88
C THR A 86 -8.30 -5.33 -14.26
N GLU A 87 -8.67 -4.55 -13.25
CA GLU A 87 -9.31 -3.25 -13.41
C GLU A 87 -8.34 -2.13 -13.00
N SER A 88 -8.72 -0.88 -13.26
CA SER A 88 -7.95 0.29 -12.83
C SER A 88 -7.73 0.30 -11.31
N TYR A 89 -6.53 0.67 -10.85
CA TYR A 89 -6.27 0.93 -9.44
C TYR A 89 -6.68 2.35 -9.08
N GLU A 90 -7.78 2.47 -8.35
CA GLU A 90 -8.14 3.73 -7.73
C GLU A 90 -7.25 3.92 -6.50
N SER A 91 -6.21 4.74 -6.65
CA SER A 91 -5.47 5.23 -5.50
C SER A 91 -6.48 5.93 -4.60
N VAL A 92 -6.70 5.40 -3.40
CA VAL A 92 -7.47 6.07 -2.35
C VAL A 92 -6.59 7.23 -1.85
N GLY A 93 -6.49 8.25 -2.69
CA GLY A 93 -5.74 9.46 -2.45
C GLY A 93 -6.33 10.14 -1.23
N ARG A 94 -5.56 10.11 -0.16
CA ARG A 94 -5.60 11.04 0.97
C ARG A 94 -5.56 12.48 0.45
N PHE A 95 -6.71 13.01 0.06
CA PHE A 95 -6.96 14.42 -0.18
C PHE A 95 -8.36 14.76 0.33
N SER A 96 -8.49 14.86 1.65
CA SER A 96 -9.41 15.85 2.20
C SER A 96 -8.69 17.19 2.08
N GLU A 97 -8.74 17.82 0.91
CA GLU A 97 -8.49 19.26 0.82
C GLU A 97 -9.57 19.94 1.68
N PRO A 98 -9.21 20.65 2.77
CA PRO A 98 -10.17 21.51 3.44
C PRO A 98 -10.50 22.62 2.46
N ARG A 99 -11.76 22.72 2.05
CA ARG A 99 -12.27 23.94 1.42
C ARG A 99 -12.05 25.08 2.42
N HIS A 100 -11.02 25.88 2.18
CA HIS A 100 -10.82 27.14 2.88
C HIS A 100 -11.74 28.15 2.20
N ASP A 101 -13.01 28.17 2.61
CA ASP A 101 -13.90 29.31 2.35
C ASP A 101 -13.30 30.52 3.08
N LYS A 102 -12.59 31.35 2.33
CA LYS A 102 -12.36 32.75 2.67
C LYS A 102 -13.32 33.56 1.83
N ASP A 103 -14.39 34.03 2.47
CA ASP A 103 -14.97 35.32 2.15
C ASP A 103 -15.01 36.11 3.47
N ASP A 104 -14.22 37.17 3.46
CA ASP A 104 -13.98 38.14 4.52
C ASP A 104 -15.19 39.08 4.76
N ASP A 105 -15.27 39.53 6.01
CA ASP A 105 -15.69 40.86 6.50
C ASP A 105 -17.17 41.34 6.55
N LEU A 106 -17.64 41.37 7.82
CA LEU A 106 -18.20 42.51 8.59
C LEU A 106 -19.51 43.21 8.14
N GLU A 107 -20.54 43.11 9.00
CA GLU A 107 -21.17 44.30 9.60
C GLU A 107 -21.94 43.99 10.91
N VAL A 108 -21.93 44.98 11.80
CA VAL A 108 -22.25 44.99 13.24
C VAL A 108 -23.73 45.25 13.50
N ALA A 109 -24.34 44.58 14.51
CA ALA A 109 -25.25 45.23 15.47
C ALA A 109 -25.65 44.31 16.63
N SER A 110 -25.55 44.89 17.83
CA SER A 110 -25.89 44.42 19.17
C SER A 110 -27.30 43.87 19.34
N ASP A 111 -27.47 42.91 20.26
CA ASP A 111 -28.25 43.16 21.49
C ASP A 111 -27.95 42.08 22.55
N GLU A 112 -27.96 42.52 23.80
CA GLU A 112 -27.48 41.83 24.99
C GLU A 112 -28.50 40.79 25.47
N HIS A 113 -28.06 39.79 26.27
CA HIS A 113 -28.69 39.34 27.52
C HIS A 113 -27.96 38.09 28.07
N PRO A 114 -27.18 38.21 29.16
CA PRO A 114 -26.59 37.10 29.89
C PRO A 114 -27.55 36.61 31.00
N LEU A 115 -27.53 35.31 31.34
CA LEU A 115 -27.64 34.76 32.72
C LEU A 115 -27.77 33.21 32.71
N SER A 116 -26.68 32.57 33.19
CA SER A 116 -26.57 31.34 34.03
C SER A 116 -26.96 29.92 33.54
N PRO A 117 -26.11 28.90 33.87
CA PRO A 117 -26.40 27.44 33.88
C PRO A 117 -26.82 26.98 35.32
N PRO A 118 -26.75 25.68 35.71
CA PRO A 118 -27.24 24.40 35.16
C PRO A 118 -28.22 23.68 36.14
N ASP A 119 -29.07 22.75 35.66
CA ASP A 119 -29.80 21.78 36.52
C ASP A 119 -29.79 20.43 35.79
N GLU A 120 -29.00 19.42 36.20
CA GLU A 120 -29.14 18.50 37.35
C GLU A 120 -30.02 17.26 37.08
N PHE A 121 -29.50 16.11 37.55
CA PHE A 121 -30.15 14.83 37.88
C PHE A 121 -30.27 13.68 36.87
N GLU A 122 -29.31 12.75 37.04
CA GLU A 122 -29.46 11.32 37.33
C GLU A 122 -30.33 10.42 36.42
N ALA A 123 -29.67 9.42 35.80
CA ALA A 123 -29.98 8.02 36.08
C ALA A 123 -28.83 7.10 35.66
N LEU A 124 -28.20 6.49 36.68
CA LEU A 124 -27.34 5.32 36.58
C LEU A 124 -28.08 4.16 35.88
N GLY A 125 -27.54 3.71 34.76
CA GLY A 125 -27.90 2.45 34.12
C GLY A 125 -26.69 1.55 33.95
N PHE A 126 -26.04 1.14 35.04
CA PHE A 126 -25.10 0.03 35.00
C PHE A 126 -25.84 -1.24 34.57
N THR A 127 -25.63 -1.69 33.33
CA THR A 127 -25.99 -3.06 32.95
C THR A 127 -24.74 -3.92 32.95
N ARG A 128 -24.71 -4.86 33.88
CA ARG A 128 -23.68 -5.87 34.08
C ARG A 128 -24.03 -7.15 33.29
N ILE A 129 -22.98 -7.69 32.64
CA ILE A 129 -22.63 -9.13 32.46
C ILE A 129 -23.38 -9.95 31.39
N ALA A 130 -22.59 -10.48 30.44
CA ALA A 130 -22.44 -11.91 30.12
C ALA A 130 -21.48 -11.99 28.90
N GLY A 131 -20.30 -12.60 28.94
CA GLY A 131 -20.07 -14.01 29.23
C GLY A 131 -19.94 -14.77 27.90
N GLY A 132 -18.71 -15.03 27.44
CA GLY A 132 -18.49 -15.74 26.17
C GLY A 132 -17.02 -15.95 25.82
N ALA A 133 -16.31 -16.75 26.61
CA ALA A 133 -15.05 -17.33 26.21
C ALA A 133 -15.33 -18.58 25.36
N LEU A 134 -14.88 -18.62 24.10
CA LEU A 134 -14.65 -19.89 23.40
C LEU A 134 -13.38 -19.82 22.53
N LEU A 135 -12.47 -20.72 22.90
CA LEU A 135 -11.24 -21.12 22.24
C LEU A 135 -11.52 -21.68 20.84
N GLY A 136 -10.65 -21.37 19.88
CA GLY A 136 -10.63 -22.00 18.55
C GLY A 136 -9.21 -22.12 18.03
N ALA A 137 -8.42 -23.01 18.64
CA ALA A 137 -7.09 -23.38 18.18
C ALA A 137 -7.17 -24.49 17.11
N ALA A 138 -6.28 -24.38 16.11
CA ALA A 138 -5.69 -25.44 15.29
C ALA A 138 -6.54 -26.13 14.18
N VAL A 139 -6.31 -25.72 12.92
CA VAL A 139 -6.14 -26.66 11.78
C VAL A 139 -5.08 -26.12 10.81
N GLY A 140 -3.82 -26.09 11.24
CA GLY A 140 -2.67 -26.01 10.35
C GLY A 140 -2.04 -27.39 10.26
N LEU A 141 -2.45 -28.22 9.30
CA LEU A 141 -1.75 -29.48 8.92
C LEU A 141 -2.36 -30.19 7.69
N ALA A 142 -2.91 -29.46 6.70
CA ALA A 142 -3.42 -30.09 5.45
C ALA A 142 -2.57 -29.81 4.20
N LEU A 143 -1.69 -28.79 4.21
CA LEU A 143 -0.93 -28.39 3.00
C LEU A 143 0.40 -29.14 2.78
N VAL A 144 0.86 -29.96 3.73
CA VAL A 144 2.16 -30.65 3.61
C VAL A 144 2.11 -31.93 2.74
N LEU A 145 0.92 -32.51 2.51
CA LEU A 145 0.81 -33.79 1.79
C LEU A 145 0.59 -33.67 0.26
N TRP A 146 0.29 -32.49 -0.28
CA TRP A 146 0.04 -32.35 -1.72
C TRP A 146 1.29 -32.01 -2.53
N VAL A 147 2.33 -31.45 -1.90
CA VAL A 147 3.64 -31.22 -2.54
C VAL A 147 4.41 -32.52 -2.81
N ARG A 148 4.02 -33.65 -2.20
CA ARG A 148 4.71 -34.94 -2.35
C ARG A 148 4.04 -35.91 -3.34
N ARG A 149 3.03 -35.45 -4.09
CA ARG A 149 2.38 -36.23 -5.17
C ARG A 149 2.60 -35.65 -6.58
N ARG A 150 3.61 -34.80 -6.73
CA ARG A 150 4.21 -34.49 -8.03
C ARG A 150 5.50 -35.29 -8.20
#